data_AF-A0A536S4A6-F1
#
_entry.id   AF-A0A536S4A6-F1
#
_cell.length_a   1.000
_cell.length_b   1.000
_cell.length_c   1.000
_cell.angle_alpha   90.00
_cell.angle_beta   90.00
_cell.angle_gamma   90.00
#
_symmetry.space_group_name_H-M   'P 1'
#
loop_
_entity.id
_entity.type
_entity.pdbx_description
1 polymer ?
#
loop_
_entity_poly.entity_id
_entity_poly.type
_entity_poly.pdbx_seq_one_letter_code
_entity_poly.pdbx_strand_id
1 'polypeptide(L)'
;MKAAGLGAMLLMYDENCRYVTGTLTPGWNRLKPGLRYALLCGDDAPVLFEQGDLGFQIERHSPWIPKDHVRWSYAWIKGAAGPASLSQVKKFTNAIKQEMKKAGVEGRKLGVDFVDINMIQVFKDEKIDWT
;
A
#
# COMPACT_ATOMS: atom_id res chain seq x y z
N MET A 1 3.52 -15.66 -1.66
CA MET A 1 4.47 -14.88 -2.48
C MET A 1 5.51 -15.73 -3.19
N LYS A 2 6.47 -16.37 -2.48
CA LYS A 2 7.57 -17.15 -3.10
C LYS A 2 7.12 -18.19 -4.12
N ALA A 3 6.13 -19.01 -3.76
CA ALA A 3 5.57 -20.03 -4.66
C ALA A 3 4.93 -19.45 -5.94
N ALA A 4 4.50 -18.18 -5.91
CA ALA A 4 3.92 -17.46 -7.05
C ALA A 4 4.93 -16.51 -7.74
N GLY A 5 6.21 -16.54 -7.36
CA GLY A 5 7.26 -15.70 -7.95
C GLY A 5 7.18 -14.20 -7.60
N LEU A 6 6.30 -13.80 -6.67
CA LEU A 6 6.08 -12.39 -6.32
C LEU A 6 7.17 -11.85 -5.40
N GLY A 7 7.65 -10.64 -5.68
CA GLY A 7 8.58 -9.90 -4.82
C GLY A 7 7.89 -9.14 -3.69
N ALA A 8 6.67 -8.67 -3.92
CA ALA A 8 5.87 -7.98 -2.93
C ALA A 8 4.37 -8.20 -3.16
N MET A 9 3.54 -7.89 -2.16
CA MET A 9 2.09 -7.77 -2.27
C MET A 9 1.63 -6.41 -1.79
N LEU A 10 0.89 -5.70 -2.64
CA LEU A 10 0.16 -4.49 -2.34
C LEU A 10 -1.30 -4.85 -2.06
N LEU A 11 -1.75 -4.55 -0.85
CA LEU A 11 -3.05 -4.95 -0.33
C LEU A 11 -3.87 -3.73 0.05
N MET A 12 -5.08 -3.63 -0.51
CA MET A 12 -6.04 -2.55 -0.24
C MET A 12 -7.39 -3.07 0.26
N TYR A 13 -7.73 -4.35 0.02
CA TYR A 13 -8.91 -4.92 0.63
C TYR A 13 -8.72 -5.10 2.13
N ASP A 14 -9.79 -4.84 2.89
CA ASP A 14 -9.74 -4.73 4.35
C ASP A 14 -9.34 -6.05 5.00
N GLU A 15 -9.87 -7.15 4.49
CA GLU A 15 -9.56 -8.51 4.94
C GLU A 15 -8.09 -8.87 4.71
N ASN A 16 -7.52 -8.49 3.57
CA ASN A 16 -6.12 -8.77 3.24
C ASN A 16 -5.17 -7.89 4.06
N CYS A 17 -5.50 -6.59 4.20
CA CYS A 17 -4.79 -5.69 5.10
C CYS A 17 -4.82 -6.23 6.53
N ARG A 18 -5.99 -6.66 7.01
CA ARG A 18 -6.16 -7.24 8.35
C ARG A 18 -5.34 -8.51 8.51
N TYR A 19 -5.34 -9.40 7.51
CA TYR A 19 -4.61 -10.66 7.55
C TYR A 19 -3.11 -10.45 7.74
N VAL A 20 -2.55 -9.51 6.97
CA VAL A 20 -1.10 -9.26 6.98
C VAL A 20 -0.66 -8.40 8.17
N THR A 21 -1.47 -7.45 8.61
CA THR A 21 -1.06 -6.49 9.65
C THR A 21 -1.63 -6.79 11.03
N GLY A 22 -2.69 -7.59 11.14
CA GLY A 22 -3.45 -7.79 12.38
C GLY A 22 -4.33 -6.60 12.78
N THR A 23 -4.40 -5.54 11.96
CA THR A 23 -5.06 -4.27 12.31
C THR A 23 -6.41 -4.09 11.62
N LEU A 24 -7.35 -3.40 12.28
CA LEU A 24 -8.69 -3.13 11.74
C LEU A 24 -8.70 -1.88 10.85
N THR A 25 -9.18 -2.02 9.61
CA THR A 25 -9.49 -0.85 8.77
C THR A 25 -10.74 -0.12 9.28
N PRO A 26 -10.65 1.19 9.59
CA PRO A 26 -11.82 2.01 9.91
C PRO A 26 -12.86 1.97 8.80
N GLY A 27 -14.14 1.90 9.16
CA GLY A 27 -15.25 1.76 8.22
C GLY A 27 -15.28 2.80 7.10
N TRP A 28 -14.83 4.02 7.41
CA TRP A 28 -14.79 5.13 6.45
C TRP A 28 -13.62 5.03 5.44
N ASN A 29 -12.56 4.27 5.74
CA ASN A 29 -11.44 4.00 4.81
C ASN A 29 -11.79 2.91 3.79
N ARG A 30 -12.72 2.02 4.13
CA ARG A 30 -13.11 0.88 3.29
C ARG A 30 -13.59 1.32 1.92
N LEU A 31 -13.06 0.72 0.86
CA LEU A 31 -13.37 1.03 -0.55
C LEU A 31 -12.92 2.43 -1.04
N LYS A 32 -12.05 3.13 -0.29
CA LYS A 32 -11.51 4.46 -0.69
C LYS A 32 -10.01 4.30 -0.97
N PRO A 33 -9.63 4.18 -2.26
CA PRO A 33 -8.25 3.91 -2.63
C PRO A 33 -7.27 4.93 -2.07
N GLY A 34 -6.20 4.39 -1.48
CA GLY A 34 -5.11 5.15 -0.89
C GLY A 34 -5.39 5.75 0.48
N LEU A 35 -6.57 5.58 1.11
CA LEU A 35 -6.75 5.99 2.52
C LEU A 35 -6.03 5.04 3.49
N ARG A 36 -6.05 3.73 3.19
CA ARG A 36 -5.30 2.71 3.93
C ARG A 36 -4.87 1.59 2.99
N TYR A 37 -3.64 1.11 3.14
CA TYR A 37 -3.13 -0.04 2.39
C TYR A 37 -1.90 -0.64 3.08
N ALA A 38 -1.68 -1.93 2.88
CA ALA A 38 -0.50 -2.64 3.37
C ALA A 38 0.39 -3.06 2.21
N LEU A 39 1.70 -3.02 2.44
CA LEU A 39 2.70 -3.54 1.52
C LEU A 39 3.56 -4.57 2.25
N LEU A 40 3.59 -5.80 1.75
CA LEU A 40 4.47 -6.86 2.25
C LEU A 40 5.56 -7.13 1.22
N CYS A 41 6.82 -6.85 1.57
CA CYS A 41 7.97 -7.03 0.68
C CYS A 41 8.85 -8.19 1.16
N GLY A 42 9.08 -9.17 0.29
CA GLY A 42 9.91 -10.33 0.63
C GLY A 42 9.45 -11.05 1.90
N ASP A 43 10.37 -11.18 2.86
CA ASP A 43 10.13 -11.76 4.19
C ASP A 43 10.14 -10.69 5.31
N ASP A 44 10.07 -9.41 4.96
CA ASP A 44 10.08 -8.29 5.91
C ASP A 44 8.72 -8.11 6.62
N ALA A 45 8.69 -7.35 7.70
CA ALA A 45 7.45 -6.92 8.34
C ALA A 45 6.62 -6.05 7.37
N PRO A 46 5.28 -6.09 7.45
CA PRO A 46 4.46 -5.30 6.54
C PRO A 46 4.57 -3.81 6.83
N VAL A 47 4.60 -3.00 5.78
CA VAL A 47 4.45 -1.55 5.86
C VAL A 47 2.97 -1.21 5.77
N LEU A 48 2.43 -0.58 6.80
CA LEU A 48 1.05 -0.10 6.82
C LEU A 48 1.03 1.40 6.54
N PHE A 49 0.42 1.75 5.42
CA PHE A 49 0.14 3.12 5.06
C PHE A 49 -1.23 3.50 5.60
N GLU A 50 -1.24 4.48 6.50
CA GLU A 50 -2.38 4.87 7.31
C GLU A 50 -2.71 6.35 7.14
N GLN A 51 -4.00 6.67 7.25
CA GLN A 51 -4.43 8.05 7.21
C GLN A 51 -4.18 8.79 8.52
N GLY A 52 -3.51 9.93 8.40
CA GLY A 52 -3.45 10.95 9.44
C GLY A 52 -2.86 10.47 10.76
N ASP A 53 -3.56 10.77 11.84
CA ASP A 53 -3.21 10.49 13.23
C ASP A 53 -3.52 9.06 13.69
N LEU A 54 -4.20 8.26 12.86
CA LEU A 54 -4.44 6.86 13.16
C LEU A 54 -3.14 6.06 13.29
N GLY A 55 -2.06 6.49 12.63
CA GLY A 55 -0.73 5.90 12.78
C GLY A 55 -0.28 5.83 14.25
N PHE A 56 -0.59 6.85 15.05
CA PHE A 56 -0.27 6.84 16.49
C PHE A 56 -1.00 5.72 17.25
N GLN A 57 -2.25 5.42 16.86
CA GLN A 57 -3.01 4.31 17.46
C GLN A 57 -2.47 2.97 17.01
N ILE A 58 -2.06 2.83 15.74
CA ILE A 58 -1.39 1.63 15.25
C ILE A 58 -0.11 1.37 16.04
N GLU A 59 0.78 2.35 16.14
CA GLU A 59 2.05 2.22 16.88
C GLU A 59 1.82 1.86 18.35
N ARG A 60 0.77 2.43 18.97
CA ARG A 60 0.44 2.18 20.38
C ARG A 60 -0.09 0.77 20.61
N HIS A 61 -0.89 0.24 19.70
CA HIS A 61 -1.66 -0.99 19.90
C HIS A 61 -1.16 -2.20 19.09
N SER A 62 -0.24 -1.99 18.15
CA SER A 62 0.30 -3.02 17.25
C SER A 62 1.83 -3.09 17.32
N PRO A 63 2.42 -3.43 18.50
CA PRO A 63 3.87 -3.35 18.72
C PRO A 63 4.70 -4.31 17.86
N TRP A 64 4.07 -5.24 17.14
CA TRP A 64 4.73 -6.14 16.19
C TRP A 64 5.01 -5.48 14.84
N ILE A 65 4.39 -4.34 14.54
CA ILE A 65 4.70 -3.54 13.34
C ILE A 65 5.82 -2.57 13.72
N PRO A 66 6.98 -2.60 13.03
CA PRO A 66 8.04 -1.63 13.25
C PRO A 66 7.51 -0.20 13.12
N LYS A 67 8.01 0.74 13.93
CA LYS A 67 7.50 2.12 13.92
C LYS A 67 7.70 2.81 12.57
N ASP A 68 8.83 2.55 11.92
CA ASP A 68 9.14 3.05 10.58
C ASP A 68 8.34 2.37 9.45
N HIS A 69 7.61 1.30 9.78
CA HIS A 69 6.66 0.62 8.90
C HIS A 69 5.24 1.20 9.01
N VAL A 70 4.99 2.13 9.94
CA VAL A 70 3.74 2.91 9.99
C VAL A 70 3.97 4.22 9.26
N ARG A 71 3.35 4.38 8.08
CA ARG A 71 3.59 5.51 7.19
C ARG A 71 2.30 6.25 6.86
N TRP A 72 2.39 7.53 6.50
CA TRP A 72 1.23 8.24 5.97
C TRP A 72 0.82 7.73 4.60
N SER A 73 -0.48 7.56 4.41
CA SER A 73 -1.08 7.13 3.15
C SER A 73 -1.20 8.28 2.13
N TYR A 74 -1.22 7.91 0.84
CA TYR A 74 -1.47 8.84 -0.27
C TYR A 74 -2.78 8.48 -0.94
N ALA A 75 -3.81 9.29 -0.71
CA ALA A 75 -5.18 8.98 -1.09
C ALA A 75 -5.67 9.76 -2.30
N TRP A 76 -6.43 9.10 -3.17
CA TRP A 76 -7.10 9.74 -4.30
C TRP A 76 -8.61 9.46 -4.37
N ILE A 77 -9.12 8.57 -3.52
CA ILE A 77 -10.58 8.35 -3.30
C ILE A 77 -11.33 8.24 -4.64
N LYS A 78 -10.86 7.36 -5.53
CA LYS A 78 -11.46 7.12 -6.86
C LYS A 78 -11.61 8.36 -7.75
N GLY A 79 -10.73 9.36 -7.59
CA GLY A 79 -10.79 10.57 -8.41
C GLY A 79 -11.54 11.74 -7.78
N ALA A 80 -11.92 11.66 -6.50
CA ALA A 80 -12.71 12.71 -5.83
C ALA A 80 -12.06 14.11 -5.90
N ALA A 81 -10.73 14.17 -5.98
CA ALA A 81 -9.97 15.42 -6.11
C ALA A 81 -9.74 15.85 -7.58
N GLY A 82 -10.47 15.27 -8.53
CA GLY A 82 -10.32 15.57 -9.96
C GLY A 82 -8.88 15.32 -10.44
N PRO A 83 -8.29 16.22 -11.27
CA PRO A 83 -6.93 16.07 -11.80
C PRO A 83 -5.84 15.91 -10.73
N ALA A 84 -6.04 16.43 -9.51
CA ALA A 84 -5.07 16.31 -8.42
C ALA A 84 -4.91 14.85 -7.94
N SER A 85 -5.87 13.98 -8.23
CA SER A 85 -5.84 12.54 -7.93
C SER A 85 -4.61 11.86 -8.53
N LEU A 86 -4.20 12.27 -9.74
CA LEU A 86 -3.02 11.71 -10.40
C LEU A 86 -1.73 12.00 -9.63
N SER A 87 -1.63 13.18 -9.01
CA SER A 87 -0.48 13.53 -8.15
C SER A 87 -0.40 12.63 -6.92
N GLN A 88 -1.54 12.30 -6.32
CA GLN A 88 -1.61 11.39 -5.17
C GLN A 88 -1.25 9.96 -5.57
N VAL A 89 -1.72 9.48 -6.73
CA VAL A 89 -1.36 8.14 -7.25
C VAL A 89 0.14 8.07 -7.56
N LYS A 90 0.76 9.13 -8.08
CA LYS A 90 2.22 9.18 -8.27
C LYS A 90 2.98 9.10 -6.95
N LYS A 91 2.55 9.82 -5.91
CA LYS A 91 3.16 9.73 -4.57
C LYS A 91 3.01 8.33 -3.96
N PHE A 92 1.82 7.76 -4.06
CA PHE A 92 1.51 6.39 -3.70
C PHE A 92 2.46 5.39 -4.37
N THR A 93 2.59 5.47 -5.70
CA THR A 93 3.44 4.58 -6.49
C THR A 93 4.92 4.73 -6.12
N ASN A 94 5.40 5.96 -5.94
CA ASN A 94 6.78 6.21 -5.51
C ASN A 94 7.07 5.65 -4.12
N ALA A 95 6.11 5.73 -3.19
CA ALA A 95 6.25 5.16 -1.87
C ALA A 95 6.35 3.63 -1.90
N ILE A 96 5.57 2.96 -2.76
CA ILE A 96 5.68 1.50 -2.97
C ILE A 96 7.07 1.14 -3.52
N LYS A 97 7.53 1.84 -4.57
CA LYS A 97 8.86 1.62 -5.15
C LYS A 97 9.97 1.80 -4.11
N GLN A 98 9.85 2.82 -3.24
CA GLN A 98 10.80 3.06 -2.17
C GLN A 98 10.89 1.89 -1.18
N GLU A 99 9.75 1.36 -0.73
CA GLU A 99 9.74 0.23 0.21
C GLU A 99 10.22 -1.07 -0.45
N MET A 100 9.81 -1.34 -1.69
CA MET A 100 10.33 -2.48 -2.46
C MET A 100 11.85 -2.40 -2.63
N LYS A 101 12.40 -1.20 -2.83
CA LYS A 101 13.84 -0.96 -2.92
C LYS A 101 14.55 -1.20 -1.60
N LYS A 102 14.01 -0.69 -0.48
CA LYS A 102 14.57 -0.94 0.87
C LYS A 102 14.63 -2.44 1.18
N ALA A 103 13.61 -3.18 0.80
CA ALA A 103 13.53 -4.64 1.00
C ALA A 103 14.31 -5.46 -0.04
N GLY A 104 15.03 -4.84 -0.98
CA GLY A 104 15.84 -5.53 -1.99
C GLY A 104 15.03 -6.29 -3.05
N VAL A 105 13.75 -5.97 -3.23
CA VAL A 105 12.84 -6.59 -4.22
C VAL A 105 12.44 -5.61 -5.32
N GLU A 106 13.25 -4.55 -5.54
CA GLU A 106 13.06 -3.58 -6.63
C GLU A 106 12.97 -4.30 -7.99
N GLY A 107 12.01 -3.86 -8.83
CA GLY A 107 11.79 -4.42 -10.17
C GLY A 107 11.19 -5.84 -10.20
N ARG A 108 10.97 -6.48 -9.05
CA ARG A 108 10.27 -7.77 -8.99
C ARG A 108 8.76 -7.59 -9.13
N LYS A 109 8.10 -8.65 -9.59
CA LYS A 109 6.65 -8.69 -9.78
C LYS A 109 5.88 -8.37 -8.49
N LEU A 110 4.95 -7.42 -8.58
CA LEU A 110 4.07 -6.98 -7.51
C LEU A 110 2.70 -7.67 -7.63
N GLY A 111 2.27 -8.40 -6.60
CA GLY A 111 0.88 -8.86 -6.52
C GLY A 111 -0.01 -7.73 -6.01
N VAL A 112 -1.16 -7.50 -6.66
CA VAL A 112 -2.07 -6.40 -6.33
C VAL A 112 -3.48 -6.95 -6.17
N ASP A 113 -4.09 -6.76 -5.00
CA ASP A 113 -5.45 -7.28 -4.76
C ASP A 113 -6.56 -6.35 -5.31
N PHE A 114 -6.31 -5.05 -5.33
CA PHE A 114 -7.23 -4.02 -5.79
C PHE A 114 -6.55 -3.09 -6.79
N VAL A 115 -7.20 -2.84 -7.91
CA VAL A 115 -6.73 -1.90 -8.93
C VAL A 115 -7.83 -0.91 -9.31
N ASP A 116 -7.45 0.35 -9.52
CA ASP A 116 -8.30 1.39 -10.08
C ASP A 116 -7.74 1.97 -11.38
N ILE A 117 -8.56 2.70 -12.13
CA ILE A 117 -8.17 3.29 -13.42
C ILE A 117 -6.96 4.22 -13.32
N ASN A 118 -6.82 4.95 -12.21
CA ASN A 118 -5.67 5.85 -12.01
C ASN A 118 -4.38 5.06 -11.78
N MET A 119 -4.45 3.95 -11.03
CA MET A 119 -3.32 3.04 -10.83
C MET A 119 -2.86 2.42 -12.15
N ILE A 120 -3.76 1.93 -13.00
CA ILE A 120 -3.39 1.25 -14.26
C ILE A 120 -2.49 2.13 -15.12
N GLN A 121 -2.87 3.39 -15.32
CA GLN A 121 -2.09 4.32 -16.14
C GLN A 121 -0.72 4.60 -15.51
N VAL A 122 -0.68 4.90 -14.20
CA VAL A 122 0.58 5.20 -13.52
C VAL A 122 1.50 3.98 -13.46
N PHE A 123 0.97 2.77 -13.22
CA PHE A 123 1.77 1.54 -13.18
C PHE A 123 2.37 1.22 -14.54
N LYS A 124 1.63 1.47 -15.63
CA LYS A 124 2.15 1.36 -17.00
C LYS A 124 3.29 2.36 -17.25
N ASP A 125 3.08 3.63 -16.89
CA ASP A 125 4.08 4.69 -17.11
C ASP A 125 5.36 4.45 -16.28
N GLU A 126 5.20 3.95 -15.05
CA GLU A 126 6.29 3.62 -14.12
C GLU A 126 6.90 2.24 -14.36
N LYS A 127 6.42 1.49 -15.36
CA LYS A 127 6.88 0.15 -15.75
C LYS A 127 6.87 -0.85 -14.59
N ILE A 128 5.81 -0.82 -13.79
CA ILE A 128 5.61 -1.80 -12.72
C ILE A 128 5.12 -3.11 -13.34
N ASP A 129 5.84 -4.19 -13.10
CA ASP A 129 5.35 -5.54 -13.39
C ASP A 129 4.41 -5.96 -12.26
N TRP A 130 3.10 -6.02 -12.55
CA TRP A 130 2.06 -6.36 -11.58
C TRP A 130 1.08 -7.41 -12.10
N THR A 131 0.39 -8.09 -11.17
CA THR A 131 -0.67 -9.07 -11.45
C THR A 131 -1.79 -9.01 -10.43
#